data_AF-A0AA37B258-F1
#
_entry.id   AF-A0AA37B258-F1
#
_cell.length_a   1.000
_cell.length_b   1.000
_cell.length_c   1.000
_cell.angle_alpha   90.00
_cell.angle_beta   90.00
_cell.angle_gamma   90.00
#
_symmetry.space_group_name_H-M   'P 1'
#
loop_
_entity.id
_entity.type
_entity.pdbx_description
1 polymer ?
#
loop_
_entity_poly.entity_id
_entity_poly.type
_entity_poly.pdbx_seq_one_letter_code
_entity_poly.pdbx_strand_id
1 'polypeptide(L)'
;MKQSLSDIEYINQQDSGTFYTNLRNKTEMKSAQLPKPTSAFVGASWAALFLGAGAYLIGLWNADMQLNEKGYYFTLLLFGLFSSVSLQKSVRDKLEGIKVTAIYYGLSWFSLAASVGLLAIGLFNATLALSEKGFYAMAFSLCLFAAIAVQKNTRDMAYFEDEDSAPSVDSESTDEA
;
A
#
# COMPACT_ATOMS: atom_id res chain seq x y z
N MET A 1 19.28 37.89 -47.38
CA MET A 1 20.14 37.01 -46.57
C MET A 1 19.95 37.22 -45.05
N LYS A 2 19.79 38.46 -44.55
CA LYS A 2 19.53 38.72 -43.11
C LYS A 2 18.16 38.23 -42.58
N GLN A 3 17.10 38.27 -43.41
CA GLN A 3 15.75 37.85 -43.01
C GLN A 3 15.65 36.36 -42.64
N SER A 4 16.32 35.50 -43.43
CA SER A 4 16.32 34.05 -43.21
C SER A 4 17.08 33.65 -41.93
N LEU A 5 18.08 34.43 -41.52
CA LEU A 5 18.83 34.15 -40.30
C LEU A 5 18.02 34.52 -39.05
N SER A 6 17.27 35.63 -39.07
CA SER A 6 16.37 35.99 -37.97
C SER A 6 15.23 34.99 -37.79
N ASP A 7 14.71 34.42 -38.89
CA ASP A 7 13.65 33.41 -38.84
C ASP A 7 14.16 32.08 -38.25
N ILE A 8 15.41 31.69 -38.56
CA ILE A 8 16.06 30.50 -37.99
C ILE A 8 16.33 30.70 -36.49
N GLU A 9 16.74 31.90 -36.07
CA GLU A 9 16.99 32.23 -34.66
C GLU A 9 15.68 32.23 -33.85
N TYR A 10 14.57 32.71 -34.43
CA TYR A 10 13.23 32.66 -33.84
C TYR A 10 12.70 31.23 -33.66
N ILE A 11 12.89 30.36 -34.65
CA ILE A 11 12.47 28.94 -34.60
C ILE A 11 13.26 28.18 -33.52
N ASN A 12 14.57 28.42 -33.42
CA ASN A 12 15.42 27.80 -32.40
C ASN A 12 15.03 28.23 -30.98
N GLN A 13 14.64 29.49 -30.80
CA GLN A 13 14.24 30.02 -29.49
C GLN A 13 12.88 29.48 -29.00
N GLN A 14 11.94 29.22 -29.92
CA GLN A 14 10.62 28.68 -29.61
C GLN A 14 10.65 27.18 -29.27
N ASP A 15 11.49 26.41 -29.95
CA ASP A 15 11.69 24.97 -29.67
C ASP A 15 12.42 24.75 -28.33
N SER A 16 13.42 25.60 -28.06
CA SER A 16 14.13 25.66 -26.78
C SER A 16 13.19 25.86 -25.59
N GLY A 17 12.33 26.89 -25.64
CA GLY A 17 11.40 27.19 -24.54
C GLY A 17 10.42 26.04 -24.25
N THR A 18 9.95 25.37 -25.30
CA THR A 18 9.04 24.22 -25.20
C THR A 18 9.77 23.00 -24.62
N PHE A 19 11.01 22.74 -25.05
CA PHE A 19 11.85 21.66 -24.53
C PHE A 19 12.21 21.84 -23.05
N TYR A 20 12.65 23.05 -22.63
CA TYR A 20 12.94 23.35 -21.23
C TYR A 20 11.69 23.25 -20.34
N THR A 21 10.53 23.65 -20.84
CA THR A 21 9.26 23.52 -20.10
C THR A 21 8.86 22.05 -19.95
N ASN A 22 9.06 21.23 -20.99
CA ASN A 22 8.81 19.78 -20.94
C ASN A 22 9.80 19.03 -20.03
N LEU A 23 11.09 19.40 -20.05
CA LEU A 23 12.11 18.87 -19.14
C LEU A 23 11.82 19.27 -17.69
N ARG A 24 11.52 20.54 -17.43
CA ARG A 24 11.16 21.02 -16.10
C ARG A 24 9.90 20.32 -15.58
N ASN A 25 8.86 20.18 -16.40
CA ASN A 25 7.66 19.41 -16.02
C ASN A 25 7.98 17.93 -15.77
N LYS A 26 8.87 17.32 -16.55
CA LYS A 26 9.33 15.93 -16.35
C LYS A 26 10.17 15.76 -15.08
N THR A 27 11.02 16.74 -14.76
CA THR A 27 11.86 16.75 -13.55
C THR A 27 11.02 17.09 -12.30
N GLU A 28 10.06 18.02 -12.38
CA GLU A 28 9.12 18.29 -11.28
C GLU A 28 8.18 17.10 -11.04
N MET A 29 7.73 16.39 -12.08
CA MET A 29 7.01 15.11 -11.94
C MET A 29 7.86 14.00 -11.33
N LYS A 30 9.17 13.97 -11.60
CA LYS A 30 10.11 13.00 -11.00
C LYS A 30 10.37 13.28 -9.51
N SER A 31 10.11 14.49 -9.03
CA SER A 31 10.39 14.93 -7.65
C SER A 31 9.27 14.69 -6.63
N ALA A 32 8.12 14.15 -7.05
CA ALA A 32 7.09 13.66 -6.12
C ALA A 32 7.36 12.20 -5.67
N GLN A 33 8.61 11.74 -5.70
CA GLN A 33 9.01 10.46 -5.11
C GLN A 33 8.79 10.53 -3.59
N LEU A 34 7.80 9.80 -3.11
CA LEU A 34 7.56 9.60 -1.68
C LEU A 34 8.88 9.14 -1.04
N PRO A 35 9.30 9.69 0.11
CA PRO A 35 10.53 9.28 0.75
C PRO A 35 10.48 7.79 1.13
N LYS A 36 11.60 7.07 0.92
CA LYS A 36 11.74 5.66 1.31
C LYS A 36 11.33 5.47 2.78
N PRO A 37 10.48 4.47 3.09
CA PRO A 37 10.06 4.24 4.47
C PRO A 37 11.28 3.98 5.37
N THR A 38 11.30 4.59 6.55
CA THR A 38 12.41 4.39 7.50
C THR A 38 12.39 2.96 8.04
N SER A 39 13.57 2.39 8.28
CA SER A 39 13.69 1.05 8.89
C SER A 39 12.94 0.95 10.23
N ALA A 40 12.91 2.04 11.00
CA ALA A 40 12.12 2.15 12.22
C ALA A 40 10.61 2.02 11.98
N PHE A 41 10.06 2.68 10.95
CA PHE A 41 8.63 2.58 10.63
C PHE A 41 8.25 1.20 10.09
N VAL A 42 9.10 0.60 9.26
CA VAL A 42 8.94 -0.78 8.78
C VAL A 42 8.90 -1.74 9.98
N GLY A 43 9.89 -1.67 10.87
CA GLY A 43 9.96 -2.48 12.08
C GLY A 43 8.74 -2.30 12.99
N ALA A 44 8.33 -1.05 13.23
CA ALA A 44 7.15 -0.73 14.04
C ALA A 44 5.86 -1.33 13.45
N SER A 45 5.68 -1.29 12.13
CA SER A 45 4.49 -1.86 11.47
C SER A 45 4.40 -3.37 11.61
N TRP A 46 5.53 -4.08 11.46
CA TRP A 46 5.60 -5.52 11.68
C TRP A 46 5.39 -5.89 13.15
N ALA A 47 6.02 -5.14 14.07
CA ALA A 47 5.83 -5.32 15.49
C ALA A 47 4.35 -5.14 15.89
N ALA A 48 3.68 -4.10 15.38
CA ALA A 48 2.25 -3.89 15.63
C ALA A 48 1.39 -5.05 15.10
N LEU A 49 1.71 -5.58 13.92
CA LEU A 49 0.99 -6.73 13.34
C LEU A 49 1.15 -7.98 14.22
N PHE A 50 2.38 -8.30 14.61
CA PHE A 50 2.65 -9.47 15.46
C PHE A 50 2.09 -9.32 16.88
N LEU A 51 2.15 -8.12 17.45
CA LEU A 51 1.57 -7.85 18.77
C LEU A 51 0.04 -7.94 18.72
N GLY A 52 -0.60 -7.35 17.70
CA GLY A 52 -2.06 -7.44 17.53
C GLY A 52 -2.52 -8.88 17.31
N ALA A 53 -1.86 -9.61 16.40
CA ALA A 53 -2.22 -10.99 16.10
C ALA A 53 -1.91 -11.92 17.28
N GLY A 54 -0.74 -11.76 17.90
CA GLY A 54 -0.34 -12.51 19.08
C GLY A 54 -1.29 -12.29 20.25
N ALA A 55 -1.63 -11.04 20.56
CA ALA A 55 -2.60 -10.72 21.60
C ALA A 55 -3.98 -11.34 21.31
N TYR A 56 -4.48 -11.20 20.07
CA TYR A 56 -5.76 -11.80 19.66
C TYR A 56 -5.75 -13.33 19.84
N LEU A 57 -4.70 -14.01 19.38
CA LEU A 57 -4.56 -15.46 19.46
C LEU A 57 -4.38 -15.97 20.89
N ILE A 58 -3.60 -15.25 21.72
CA ILE A 58 -3.43 -15.57 23.15
C ILE A 58 -4.77 -15.39 23.87
N GLY A 59 -5.51 -14.31 23.59
CA GLY A 59 -6.86 -14.12 24.11
C GLY A 59 -7.76 -15.30 23.72
N LEU A 60 -7.72 -15.70 22.45
CA LEU A 60 -8.55 -16.78 21.93
C LEU A 60 -8.21 -18.14 22.55
N TRP A 61 -6.93 -18.39 22.80
CA TRP A 61 -6.47 -19.59 23.48
C TRP A 61 -7.04 -19.66 24.91
N ASN A 62 -6.99 -18.55 25.65
CA ASN A 62 -7.38 -18.48 27.06
C ASN A 62 -8.89 -18.30 27.29
N ALA A 63 -9.64 -17.80 26.31
CA ALA A 63 -11.07 -17.54 26.48
C ALA A 63 -11.87 -18.84 26.70
N ASP A 64 -12.83 -18.78 27.61
CA ASP A 64 -13.76 -19.89 27.88
C ASP A 64 -14.86 -19.92 26.81
N MET A 65 -14.55 -20.56 25.68
CA MET A 65 -15.42 -20.65 24.51
C MET A 65 -15.32 -22.05 23.90
N GLN A 66 -16.38 -22.50 23.24
CA GLN A 66 -16.34 -23.74 22.49
C GLN A 66 -15.33 -23.66 21.33
N LEU A 67 -14.77 -24.81 20.92
CA LEU A 67 -13.71 -24.85 19.91
C LEU A 67 -14.17 -24.32 18.53
N ASN A 68 -15.43 -24.56 18.17
CA ASN A 68 -16.06 -24.00 16.96
C ASN A 68 -16.16 -22.47 17.03
N GLU A 69 -16.49 -21.89 18.18
CA GLU A 69 -16.50 -20.43 18.38
C GLU A 69 -15.08 -19.87 18.27
N LYS A 70 -14.08 -20.54 18.86
CA LYS A 70 -12.68 -20.15 18.67
C LYS A 70 -12.29 -20.19 17.20
N GLY A 71 -12.64 -21.26 16.50
CA GLY A 71 -12.40 -21.40 15.06
C GLY A 71 -13.05 -20.29 14.23
N TYR A 72 -14.26 -19.85 14.61
CA TYR A 72 -14.95 -18.72 13.97
C TYR A 72 -14.12 -17.42 14.09
N TYR A 73 -13.72 -17.03 15.30
CA TYR A 73 -12.93 -15.80 15.52
C TYR A 73 -11.54 -15.86 14.88
N PHE A 74 -10.91 -17.03 14.90
CA PHE A 74 -9.63 -17.25 14.22
C PHE A 74 -9.76 -17.08 12.70
N THR A 75 -10.81 -17.68 12.11
CA THR A 75 -11.07 -17.58 10.68
C THR A 75 -11.35 -16.13 10.28
N LEU A 76 -12.10 -15.38 11.10
CA LEU A 76 -12.34 -13.96 10.86
C LEU A 76 -11.04 -13.16 10.88
N LEU A 77 -10.12 -13.43 11.81
CA LEU A 77 -8.80 -12.78 11.85
C LEU A 77 -8.05 -12.99 10.53
N LEU A 78 -7.90 -14.24 10.10
CA LEU A 78 -7.19 -14.58 8.85
C LEU A 78 -7.88 -13.98 7.63
N PHE A 79 -9.20 -14.08 7.56
CA PHE A 79 -10.00 -13.56 6.46
C PHE A 79 -9.91 -12.05 6.38
N GLY A 80 -10.02 -11.33 7.50
CA GLY A 80 -9.87 -9.88 7.57
C GLY A 80 -8.48 -9.42 7.13
N LEU A 81 -7.42 -10.09 7.61
CA LEU A 81 -6.04 -9.82 7.18
C LEU A 81 -5.88 -9.97 5.67
N PHE A 82 -6.30 -11.10 5.11
CA PHE A 82 -6.25 -11.34 3.67
C PHE A 82 -7.05 -10.30 2.86
N SER A 83 -8.29 -10.01 3.29
CA SER A 83 -9.17 -9.05 2.62
C SER A 83 -8.63 -7.62 2.67
N SER A 84 -8.05 -7.20 3.79
CA SER A 84 -7.47 -5.86 3.94
C SER A 84 -6.28 -5.63 3.00
N VAL A 85 -5.39 -6.62 2.91
CA VAL A 85 -4.24 -6.60 1.98
C VAL A 85 -4.71 -6.64 0.53
N SER A 86 -5.68 -7.52 0.21
CA SER A 86 -6.25 -7.65 -1.14
C SER A 86 -6.94 -6.37 -1.59
N LEU A 87 -7.69 -5.72 -0.70
CA LEU A 87 -8.33 -4.44 -0.98
C LEU A 87 -7.30 -3.33 -1.19
N GLN A 88 -6.32 -3.23 -0.28
CA GLN A 88 -5.27 -2.22 -0.39
C GLN A 88 -4.49 -2.38 -1.71
N LYS A 89 -4.19 -3.62 -2.11
CA LYS A 89 -3.57 -3.92 -3.41
C LYS A 89 -4.48 -3.47 -4.56
N SER A 90 -5.73 -3.90 -4.58
CA SER A 90 -6.68 -3.59 -5.65
C SER A 90 -6.94 -2.09 -5.84
N VAL A 91 -7.09 -1.33 -4.75
CA VAL A 91 -7.26 0.13 -4.79
C VAL A 91 -6.03 0.78 -5.40
N ARG A 92 -4.85 0.34 -4.97
CA ARG A 92 -3.57 0.88 -5.38
C ARG A 92 -3.25 0.57 -6.84
N ASP A 93 -3.44 -0.68 -7.25
CA ASP A 93 -3.25 -1.12 -8.64
C ASP A 93 -4.12 -0.27 -9.60
N LYS A 94 -5.35 0.06 -9.21
CA LYS A 94 -6.20 1.00 -9.97
C LYS A 94 -5.64 2.42 -10.05
N LEU A 95 -5.07 2.94 -8.97
CA LEU A 95 -4.45 4.28 -8.94
C LEU A 95 -3.18 4.34 -9.80
N GLU A 96 -2.44 3.23 -9.89
CA GLU A 96 -1.24 3.07 -10.72
C GLU A 96 -1.57 2.70 -12.18
N GLY A 97 -2.85 2.63 -12.56
CA GLY A 97 -3.30 2.30 -13.92
C GLY A 97 -3.18 0.82 -14.29
N ILE A 98 -2.86 -0.06 -13.33
CA ILE A 98 -2.84 -1.51 -13.51
C ILE A 98 -4.29 -2.01 -13.59
N LYS A 99 -4.58 -2.86 -14.57
CA LYS A 99 -5.95 -3.38 -14.79
C LYS A 99 -6.39 -4.26 -13.62
N VAL A 100 -7.44 -3.85 -12.92
CA VAL A 100 -8.13 -4.62 -11.88
C VAL A 100 -9.57 -4.88 -12.30
N THR A 101 -10.01 -6.14 -12.28
CA THR A 101 -11.38 -6.48 -12.66
C THR A 101 -12.38 -5.92 -11.64
N ALA A 102 -13.55 -5.47 -12.12
CA ALA A 102 -14.60 -4.93 -11.25
C ALA A 102 -15.08 -5.96 -10.21
N ILE A 103 -15.14 -7.24 -10.60
CA ILE A 103 -15.53 -8.35 -9.72
C ILE A 103 -14.53 -8.52 -8.58
N TYR A 104 -13.22 -8.56 -8.86
CA TYR A 104 -12.21 -8.72 -7.80
C TYR A 104 -12.16 -7.51 -6.86
N TYR A 105 -12.28 -6.30 -7.41
CA TYR A 105 -12.37 -5.08 -6.61
C TYR A 105 -13.60 -5.08 -5.69
N GLY A 106 -14.77 -5.45 -6.22
CA GLY A 106 -16.01 -5.56 -5.46
C GLY A 106 -15.93 -6.63 -4.37
N LEU A 107 -15.39 -7.81 -4.68
CA LEU A 107 -15.19 -8.90 -3.72
C LEU A 107 -14.21 -8.52 -2.61
N SER A 108 -13.16 -7.76 -2.92
CA SER A 108 -12.20 -7.29 -1.90
C SER A 108 -12.86 -6.35 -0.89
N TRP A 109 -13.67 -5.40 -1.39
CA TRP A 109 -14.46 -4.51 -0.52
C TRP A 109 -15.49 -5.27 0.32
N PHE A 110 -16.26 -6.14 -0.34
CA PHE A 110 -17.29 -6.92 0.31
C PHE A 110 -16.71 -7.86 1.38
N SER A 111 -15.63 -8.57 1.08
CA SER A 111 -14.99 -9.50 2.02
C SER A 111 -14.43 -8.78 3.24
N LEU A 112 -13.81 -7.60 3.07
CA LEU A 112 -13.37 -6.80 4.20
C LEU A 112 -14.55 -6.36 5.08
N ALA A 113 -15.60 -5.82 4.47
CA ALA A 113 -16.81 -5.41 5.18
C ALA A 113 -17.49 -6.60 5.90
N ALA A 114 -17.55 -7.76 5.24
CA ALA A 114 -18.10 -8.98 5.82
C ALA A 114 -17.26 -9.47 7.01
N SER A 115 -15.93 -9.43 6.93
CA SER A 115 -15.06 -9.83 8.06
C SER A 115 -15.29 -8.96 9.30
N VAL A 116 -15.40 -7.64 9.11
CA VAL A 116 -15.67 -6.67 10.19
C VAL A 116 -17.09 -6.86 10.73
N GLY A 117 -18.08 -6.99 9.85
CA GLY A 117 -19.48 -7.17 10.23
C GLY A 117 -19.73 -8.48 10.97
N LEU A 118 -19.15 -9.58 10.50
CA LEU A 118 -19.22 -10.87 11.18
C LEU A 118 -18.54 -10.80 12.55
N LEU A 119 -17.36 -10.17 12.68
CA LEU A 119 -16.74 -9.98 13.99
C LEU A 119 -17.66 -9.21 14.94
N ALA A 120 -18.25 -8.10 14.48
CA ALA A 120 -19.17 -7.31 15.28
C ALA A 120 -20.38 -8.12 15.74
N ILE A 121 -21.01 -8.88 14.84
CA ILE A 121 -22.14 -9.77 15.16
C ILE A 121 -21.71 -10.88 16.14
N GLY A 122 -20.56 -11.50 15.91
CA GLY A 122 -20.00 -12.53 16.78
C GLY A 122 -19.79 -12.00 18.19
N LEU A 123 -19.07 -10.88 18.33
CA LEU A 123 -18.79 -10.27 19.63
C LEU A 123 -20.06 -9.79 20.32
N PHE A 124 -21.04 -9.26 19.57
CA PHE A 124 -22.33 -8.87 20.14
C PHE A 124 -23.04 -10.06 20.79
N ASN A 125 -23.06 -11.21 20.11
CA ASN A 125 -23.76 -12.42 20.57
C ASN A 125 -22.93 -13.31 21.51
N ALA A 126 -21.62 -13.14 21.60
CA ALA A 126 -20.77 -13.97 22.46
C ALA A 126 -21.06 -13.74 23.95
N THR A 127 -21.00 -14.82 24.72
CA THR A 127 -21.07 -14.81 26.19
C THR A 127 -19.72 -14.49 26.84
N LEU A 128 -19.00 -13.51 26.27
CA LEU A 128 -17.73 -12.99 26.79
C LEU A 128 -17.97 -11.77 27.68
N ALA A 129 -17.03 -11.48 28.57
CA ALA A 129 -17.04 -10.22 29.31
C ALA A 129 -16.91 -9.02 28.36
N LEU A 130 -17.48 -7.87 28.72
CA LEU A 130 -17.44 -6.68 27.85
C LEU A 130 -16.00 -6.23 27.55
N SER A 131 -15.09 -6.38 28.52
CA SER A 131 -13.66 -6.11 28.35
C SER A 131 -13.00 -7.03 27.33
N GLU A 132 -13.34 -8.32 27.31
CA GLU A 132 -12.84 -9.30 26.34
C GLU A 132 -13.36 -8.98 24.94
N LYS A 133 -14.64 -8.60 24.82
CA LYS A 133 -15.21 -8.17 23.53
C LYS A 133 -14.47 -6.96 22.99
N GLY A 134 -14.24 -5.95 23.83
CA GLY A 134 -13.46 -4.76 23.47
C GLY A 134 -12.02 -5.12 23.08
N PHE A 135 -11.39 -6.03 23.80
CA PHE A 135 -10.04 -6.53 23.50
C PHE A 135 -9.96 -7.15 22.11
N TYR A 136 -10.87 -8.07 21.75
CA TYR A 136 -10.88 -8.68 20.42
C TYR A 136 -11.14 -7.66 19.31
N ALA A 137 -12.07 -6.73 19.50
CA ALA A 137 -12.34 -5.68 18.53
C ALA A 137 -11.11 -4.81 18.28
N MET A 138 -10.45 -4.34 19.35
CA MET A 138 -9.26 -3.50 19.25
C MET A 138 -8.07 -4.24 18.64
N ALA A 139 -7.82 -5.48 19.07
CA ALA A 139 -6.74 -6.30 18.53
C ALA A 139 -6.95 -6.62 17.04
N PHE A 140 -8.19 -6.94 16.63
CA PHE A 140 -8.53 -7.14 15.23
C PHE A 140 -8.35 -5.86 14.41
N SER A 141 -8.82 -4.71 14.88
CA SER A 141 -8.62 -3.42 14.19
C SER A 141 -7.13 -3.07 14.06
N LEU A 142 -6.34 -3.31 15.10
CA LEU A 142 -4.88 -3.14 15.07
C LEU A 142 -4.25 -4.04 14.01
N CYS A 143 -4.67 -5.31 13.92
CA CYS A 143 -4.22 -6.25 12.88
C CYS A 143 -4.51 -5.74 11.47
N LEU A 144 -5.74 -5.28 11.20
CA LEU A 144 -6.10 -4.76 9.88
C LEU A 144 -5.27 -3.54 9.49
N PHE A 145 -5.13 -2.59 10.42
CA PHE A 145 -4.33 -1.39 10.20
C PHE A 145 -2.85 -1.72 9.98
N ALA A 146 -2.28 -2.57 10.84
CA ALA A 146 -0.88 -2.97 10.76
C ALA A 146 -0.60 -3.77 9.48
N ALA A 147 -1.49 -4.66 9.05
CA ALA A 147 -1.36 -5.39 7.79
C ALA A 147 -1.34 -4.45 6.57
N ILE A 148 -2.19 -3.44 6.55
CA ILE A 148 -2.18 -2.41 5.50
C ILE A 148 -0.86 -1.62 5.55
N ALA A 149 -0.37 -1.25 6.73
CA ALA A 149 0.89 -0.53 6.88
C ALA A 149 2.10 -1.38 6.43
N VAL A 150 2.17 -2.64 6.83
CA VAL A 150 3.18 -3.61 6.36
C VAL A 150 3.12 -3.76 4.85
N GLN A 151 1.92 -3.91 4.27
CA GLN A 151 1.77 -4.05 2.83
C GLN A 151 2.24 -2.81 2.06
N LYS A 152 1.97 -1.61 2.59
CA LYS A 152 2.47 -0.34 2.02
C LYS A 152 3.99 -0.29 2.11
N ASN A 153 4.55 -0.54 3.29
CA ASN A 153 5.99 -0.49 3.55
C ASN A 153 6.78 -1.46 2.66
N THR A 154 6.36 -2.73 2.61
CA THR A 154 7.01 -3.77 1.79
C THR A 154 6.95 -3.43 0.30
N ARG A 155 5.83 -2.90 -0.17
CA ARG A 155 5.69 -2.44 -1.56
C ARG A 155 6.62 -1.27 -1.84
N ASP A 156 6.60 -0.25 -0.99
CA ASP A 156 7.36 0.98 -1.21
C ASP A 156 8.85 0.65 -1.26
N MET A 157 9.34 -0.24 -0.39
CA MET A 157 10.72 -0.74 -0.46
C MET A 157 11.06 -1.42 -1.79
N ALA A 158 10.17 -2.25 -2.33
CA ALA A 158 10.39 -2.93 -3.61
C ALA A 158 10.51 -1.95 -4.80
N TYR A 159 9.72 -0.87 -4.82
CA TYR A 159 9.85 0.17 -5.86
C TYR A 159 11.23 0.83 -5.87
N PHE A 160 11.86 1.04 -4.70
CA PHE A 160 13.22 1.60 -4.64
C PHE A 160 14.29 0.62 -5.12
N GLU A 161 14.12 -0.68 -4.86
CA GLU A 161 15.06 -1.71 -5.36
C GLU A 161 15.04 -1.79 -6.89
N ASP A 162 13.86 -1.67 -7.50
CA ASP A 162 13.70 -1.63 -8.96
C ASP A 162 14.31 -0.34 -9.57
N GLU A 163 14.25 0.81 -8.89
CA GLU A 163 14.89 2.05 -9.36
C GLU A 163 16.43 1.99 -9.29
N ASP A 164 17.00 1.45 -8.21
CA ASP A 164 18.45 1.35 -8.02
C ASP A 164 19.11 0.36 -8.99
N SER A 165 18.33 -0.59 -9.54
CA SER A 165 18.81 -1.62 -10.48
C SER A 165 18.62 -1.29 -11.96
N ALA A 166 18.01 -0.14 -12.28
CA ALA A 166 17.92 0.35 -13.65
C ALA A 166 19.32 0.77 -14.15
N PRO A 167 19.77 0.29 -15.34
CA PRO A 167 21.08 0.67 -15.85
C PRO A 167 21.16 2.18 -16.02
N SER A 168 22.23 2.80 -15.49
CA SER A 168 22.58 4.16 -15.87
C SER A 168 22.72 4.17 -17.39
N VAL A 169 21.89 4.96 -18.06
CA VAL A 169 22.20 5.34 -19.44
C VAL A 169 23.45 6.20 -19.30
N ASP A 170 24.61 5.55 -19.35
CA ASP A 170 25.86 6.22 -19.54
C ASP A 170 25.68 7.00 -20.84
N SER A 171 25.60 8.32 -20.71
CA SER A 171 25.79 9.22 -21.83
C SER A 171 27.24 9.04 -22.23
N GLU A 172 27.50 7.99 -23.00
CA GLU A 172 28.75 7.76 -23.69
C GLU A 172 28.96 9.02 -24.53
N SER A 173 29.92 9.80 -24.07
CA SER A 173 30.42 10.99 -24.72
C SER A 173 30.68 10.64 -26.17
N THR A 174 29.88 11.25 -27.07
CA THR A 174 30.37 11.58 -28.40
C THR A 174 31.53 12.56 -28.23
N ASP A 175 32.68 12.05 -27.80
CA ASP A 175 33.95 12.70 -28.02
C ASP A 175 34.34 12.40 -29.46
N GLU A 176 34.20 13.45 -30.26
CA GLU A 176 34.80 13.61 -31.57
C GLU A 176 36.28 13.18 -31.56
N ALA A 177 36.66 12.32 -32.52
CA ALA A 177 37.92 12.39 -33.26
C ALA A 177 37.85 11.54 -34.53
#